data_AF-A0A7Z0BCB2-F1
#
_entry.id   AF-A0A7Z0BCB2-F1
#
_cell.length_a   1.000
_cell.length_b   1.000
_cell.length_c   1.000
_cell.angle_alpha   90.00
_cell.angle_beta   90.00
_cell.angle_gamma   90.00
#
_symmetry.space_group_name_H-M   'P 1'
#
loop_
_entity.id
_entity.type
_entity.pdbx_description
1 polymer ?
#
loop_
_entity_poly.entity_id
_entity_poly.type
_entity_poly.pdbx_seq_one_letter_code
_entity_poly.pdbx_strand_id
1 'polypeptide(L)'
;MLIRPKPERLGIRLVNILNKMSILKNEPQSSRVRRTFWVVTTLLLLAMIGILVPVLRSGDGSQTMSAGEELRTDQAPYGWQTSKDVGTRFTDGLNLITVTPQARGPLRLISATPIMDDEGRAVRVIGVRARVNPDMLPPGSDVGSFQEAPGFPPALPYTVGAVPVEGLIVEAPQQGEDRWIEIQIGYEVVAPGRSARRGVELIYEYEGARHKALIPSYVAVCAPSTATCEPEHDR
;
A
#
# COMPACT_ATOMS: atom_id res chain seq x y z
N MET A 1 -1.06 14.75 -45.34
CA MET A 1 -1.44 16.16 -45.54
C MET A 1 -1.60 16.79 -44.16
N LEU A 2 -0.61 17.58 -43.75
CA LEU A 2 -0.43 18.10 -42.38
C LEU A 2 -1.05 19.51 -42.29
N ILE A 3 -2.05 19.69 -41.42
CA ILE A 3 -2.65 21.00 -41.14
C ILE A 3 -2.02 21.54 -39.86
N ARG A 4 -1.14 22.54 -39.99
CA ARG A 4 -0.59 23.29 -38.85
C ARG A 4 -1.56 24.40 -38.45
N PRO A 5 -1.86 24.60 -37.14
CA PRO A 5 -2.59 25.76 -36.69
C PRO A 5 -1.69 27.02 -36.63
N LYS A 6 -2.31 28.16 -36.97
CA LYS A 6 -1.75 29.52 -36.96
C LYS A 6 -1.44 29.98 -35.52
N PRO A 7 -0.34 30.72 -35.29
CA PRO A 7 -0.15 31.47 -34.06
C PRO A 7 -0.98 32.76 -34.09
N GLU A 8 -1.95 32.89 -33.19
CA GLU A 8 -2.67 34.13 -32.95
C GLU A 8 -1.82 35.14 -32.18
N ARG A 9 -1.91 36.39 -32.64
CA ARG A 9 -1.20 37.56 -32.16
C ARG A 9 -1.75 38.00 -30.80
N LEU A 10 -1.09 37.59 -29.71
CA LEU A 10 -1.20 38.21 -28.39
C LEU A 10 -0.11 39.28 -28.24
N GLY A 11 -0.23 40.34 -29.04
CA GLY A 11 0.58 41.53 -28.94
C GLY A 11 -0.31 42.73 -29.21
N ILE A 12 -0.12 43.81 -28.46
CA ILE A 12 -0.88 45.08 -28.50
C ILE A 12 -2.09 45.11 -27.54
N ARG A 13 -1.83 45.01 -26.23
CA ARG A 13 -2.66 45.72 -25.21
C ARG A 13 -1.98 45.93 -23.84
N LEU A 14 -0.65 45.90 -23.77
CA LEU A 14 0.09 46.10 -22.51
C LEU A 14 0.90 47.42 -22.42
N VAL A 15 0.96 48.21 -23.49
CA VAL A 15 1.79 49.43 -23.50
C VAL A 15 1.06 50.67 -22.93
N ASN A 16 -0.26 50.63 -22.72
CA ASN A 16 -1.02 51.79 -22.24
C ASN A 16 -1.31 51.84 -20.73
N ILE A 17 -0.85 50.87 -19.95
CA ILE A 17 -1.04 50.87 -18.48
C ILE A 17 0.23 51.40 -17.76
N LEU A 18 1.40 51.34 -18.39
CA LEU A 18 2.66 51.75 -17.77
C LEU A 18 2.91 53.27 -17.72
N ASN A 19 2.11 54.09 -18.42
CA ASN A 19 2.35 55.53 -18.51
C ASN A 19 1.44 56.41 -17.63
N LYS A 20 0.60 55.80 -16.76
CA LYS A 20 -0.30 56.56 -15.85
C LYS A 20 0.06 56.50 -14.37
N MET A 21 1.23 55.94 -14.02
CA MET A 21 1.69 55.81 -12.64
C MET A 21 2.85 56.76 -12.24
N SER A 22 3.22 57.74 -13.08
CA SER A 22 4.32 58.67 -12.73
C SER A 22 3.86 59.98 -12.04
N ILE A 23 2.58 60.12 -11.71
CA ILE A 23 2.04 61.33 -11.05
C ILE A 23 1.29 60.95 -9.78
N LEU A 24 1.98 60.29 -8.85
CA LEU A 24 1.60 60.35 -7.44
C LEU A 24 2.80 60.93 -6.68
N LYS A 25 2.65 62.21 -6.37
CA LYS A 25 3.52 63.00 -5.50
C LYS A 25 3.90 62.18 -4.27
N ASN A 26 5.20 62.09 -4.02
CA ASN A 26 5.76 61.71 -2.73
C ASN A 26 5.35 62.74 -1.68
N GLU A 27 4.16 62.58 -1.11
CA GLU A 27 3.92 63.05 0.24
C GLU A 27 4.82 62.22 1.18
N PRO A 28 5.48 62.84 2.16
CA PRO A 28 6.23 62.11 3.18
C PRO A 28 5.24 61.30 4.04
N GLN A 29 4.88 60.12 3.55
CA GLN A 29 4.12 59.15 4.33
C GLN A 29 4.93 58.83 5.58
N SER A 30 4.31 59.07 6.72
CA SER A 30 4.93 58.83 8.03
C SER A 30 5.51 57.42 8.06
N SER A 31 6.69 57.28 8.65
CA SER A 31 7.45 56.02 8.72
C SER A 31 6.65 54.84 9.28
N ARG A 32 5.52 55.11 9.96
CA ARG A 32 4.57 54.10 10.44
C ARG A 32 3.77 53.46 9.30
N VAL A 33 3.23 54.26 8.36
CA VAL A 33 2.37 53.74 7.26
C VAL A 33 3.17 52.80 6.35
N ARG A 34 4.43 53.15 6.08
CA ARG A 34 5.33 52.35 5.25
C ARG A 34 5.67 51.01 5.89
N ARG A 35 5.88 50.98 7.21
CA ARG A 35 6.13 49.73 7.96
C ARG A 35 4.89 48.83 7.99
N THR A 36 3.71 49.39 8.21
CA THR A 36 2.46 48.62 8.24
C THR A 36 2.16 47.99 6.87
N PHE A 37 2.41 48.72 5.78
CA PHE A 37 2.22 48.21 4.42
C PHE A 37 3.10 46.98 4.12
N TRP A 38 4.39 47.03 4.49
CA TRP A 38 5.29 45.89 4.29
C TRP A 38 4.89 44.67 5.12
N VAL A 39 4.52 44.86 6.39
CA VAL A 39 4.09 43.76 7.29
C VAL A 39 2.84 43.06 6.74
N VAL A 40 1.83 43.82 6.30
CA VAL A 40 0.60 43.24 5.74
C VAL A 40 0.89 42.47 4.44
N THR A 41 1.77 42.99 3.58
CA THR A 41 2.11 42.34 2.30
C THR A 41 2.87 41.03 2.53
N THR A 42 3.80 40.98 3.48
CA THR A 42 4.53 39.75 3.83
C THR A 42 3.61 38.68 4.42
N LEU A 43 2.66 39.08 5.29
CA LEU A 43 1.67 38.16 5.86
C LEU A 43 0.74 37.57 4.79
N LEU A 44 0.28 38.38 3.83
CA LEU A 44 -0.55 37.89 2.73
C LEU A 44 0.18 36.91 1.82
N LEU A 45 1.46 37.16 1.53
CA LEU A 45 2.31 36.24 0.75
C LEU A 45 2.51 34.90 1.46
N LEU A 46 2.78 34.92 2.78
CA LEU A 46 2.92 33.70 3.58
C LEU A 46 1.61 32.91 3.67
N ALA A 47 0.47 33.60 3.80
CA ALA A 47 -0.85 32.97 3.79
C ALA A 47 -1.16 32.29 2.44
N MET A 48 -0.84 32.95 1.32
CA MET A 48 -0.99 32.38 -0.03
C MET A 48 -0.11 31.15 -0.24
N ILE A 49 1.15 31.18 0.22
CA ILE A 49 2.05 30.01 0.16
C ILE A 49 1.51 28.87 1.03
N GLY A 50 0.98 29.18 2.21
CA GLY A 50 0.37 28.19 3.11
C GLY A 50 -0.87 27.49 2.52
N ILE A 51 -1.60 28.15 1.61
CA ILE A 51 -2.77 27.58 0.91
C ILE A 51 -2.36 26.81 -0.35
N LEU A 52 -1.31 27.23 -1.07
CA LEU A 52 -0.89 26.55 -2.31
C LEU A 52 -0.18 25.21 -2.08
N VAL A 53 0.59 25.08 -1.00
CA VAL A 53 1.35 23.85 -0.68
C VAL A 53 0.45 22.63 -0.43
N PRO A 54 -0.69 22.70 0.28
CA PRO A 54 -1.56 21.53 0.46
C PRO A 54 -2.28 21.11 -0.83
N VAL A 55 -2.70 22.04 -1.69
CA VAL A 55 -3.46 21.71 -2.91
C VAL A 55 -2.63 20.93 -3.94
N LEU A 56 -1.32 21.18 -4.01
CA LEU A 56 -0.40 20.39 -4.84
C LEU A 56 -0.04 19.01 -4.24
N ARG A 57 -0.32 18.78 -2.95
CA ARG A 57 -0.18 17.48 -2.28
C ARG A 57 -1.47 16.67 -2.24
N SER A 58 -2.62 17.30 -2.48
CA SER A 58 -3.93 16.65 -2.57
C SER A 58 -4.24 16.10 -3.96
N GLY A 59 -3.21 15.74 -4.74
CA GLY A 59 -3.35 14.81 -5.85
C GLY A 59 -3.66 13.40 -5.35
N ASP A 60 -4.73 13.26 -4.58
CA ASP A 60 -5.44 12.00 -4.34
C ASP A 60 -6.08 11.61 -5.69
N GLY A 61 -5.23 11.19 -6.61
CA GLY A 61 -5.62 10.32 -7.69
C GLY A 61 -6.11 9.05 -7.05
N SER A 62 -7.40 9.02 -6.72
CA SER A 62 -8.21 7.80 -6.60
C SER A 62 -8.25 7.14 -7.99
N GLN A 63 -7.08 6.74 -8.48
CA GLN A 63 -6.90 5.92 -9.66
C GLN A 63 -7.11 4.48 -9.18
N THR A 64 -8.23 3.91 -9.61
CA THR A 64 -8.53 2.46 -9.69
C THR A 64 -7.77 1.57 -8.69
N MET A 65 -8.36 1.37 -7.52
CA MET A 65 -7.89 0.45 -6.48
C MET A 65 -8.25 -1.03 -6.78
N SER A 66 -8.16 -1.45 -8.04
CA SER A 66 -8.27 -2.86 -8.41
C SER A 66 -6.89 -3.43 -8.70
N ALA A 67 -6.74 -4.74 -8.51
CA ALA A 67 -5.56 -5.43 -8.97
C ALA A 67 -5.43 -5.23 -10.48
N GLY A 68 -4.22 -4.94 -10.96
CA GLY A 68 -3.92 -5.00 -12.37
C GLY A 68 -3.66 -6.45 -12.82
N GLU A 69 -3.41 -6.63 -14.11
CA GLU A 69 -3.18 -7.95 -14.71
C GLU A 69 -1.83 -8.57 -14.31
N GLU A 70 -0.92 -7.79 -13.71
CA GLU A 70 0.40 -8.20 -13.22
C GLU A 70 0.36 -9.14 -12.00
N LEU A 71 -0.76 -9.15 -11.26
CA LEU A 71 -0.99 -10.07 -10.16
C LEU A 71 -2.22 -10.92 -10.43
N ARG A 72 -2.09 -12.23 -10.21
CA ARG A 72 -3.21 -13.16 -10.26
C ARG A 72 -3.57 -13.63 -8.86
N THR A 73 -4.78 -13.30 -8.43
CA THR A 73 -5.35 -13.59 -7.10
C THR A 73 -6.49 -14.61 -7.12
N ASP A 74 -6.83 -15.14 -8.30
CA ASP A 74 -7.96 -16.06 -8.53
C ASP A 74 -7.68 -17.52 -8.14
N GLN A 75 -6.63 -17.77 -7.35
CA GLN A 75 -6.41 -19.08 -6.79
C GLN A 75 -7.65 -19.47 -5.98
N ALA A 76 -8.15 -20.70 -6.19
CA ALA A 76 -9.37 -21.17 -5.53
C ALA A 76 -9.26 -20.86 -4.03
N PRO A 77 -10.26 -20.17 -3.44
CA PRO A 77 -10.16 -19.71 -2.07
C PRO A 77 -9.85 -20.90 -1.17
N TYR A 78 -8.72 -20.83 -0.46
CA TYR A 78 -8.35 -21.86 0.49
C TYR A 78 -8.85 -21.43 1.87
N GLY A 79 -9.42 -22.39 2.59
CA GLY A 79 -9.92 -22.21 3.95
C GLY A 79 -9.35 -23.28 4.85
N TRP A 80 -8.87 -22.89 6.03
CA TRP A 80 -8.47 -23.85 7.05
C TRP A 80 -8.80 -23.34 8.44
N GLN A 81 -8.72 -24.25 9.41
CA GLN A 81 -9.04 -23.94 10.79
C GLN A 81 -8.11 -24.66 11.75
N THR A 82 -7.99 -24.11 12.95
CA THR A 82 -7.15 -24.67 14.01
C THR A 82 -7.65 -24.23 15.38
N SER A 83 -7.36 -25.04 16.39
CA SER A 83 -7.64 -24.74 17.78
C SER A 83 -6.33 -24.66 18.55
N LYS A 84 -6.14 -23.58 19.31
CA LYS A 84 -4.89 -23.27 20.00
C LYS A 84 -5.13 -22.72 21.40
N ASP A 85 -4.17 -22.95 22.30
CA ASP A 85 -4.22 -22.36 23.63
C ASP A 85 -3.84 -20.88 23.61
N VAL A 86 -4.40 -20.13 24.55
CA VAL A 86 -4.02 -18.73 24.79
C VAL A 86 -2.51 -18.64 25.07
N GLY A 87 -1.85 -17.67 24.45
CA GLY A 87 -0.41 -17.47 24.46
C GLY A 87 0.32 -18.12 23.27
N THR A 88 -0.36 -18.97 22.48
CA THR A 88 0.26 -19.61 21.31
C THR A 88 0.56 -18.58 20.22
N ARG A 89 1.79 -18.63 19.70
CA ARG A 89 2.22 -17.87 18.52
C ARG A 89 2.46 -18.80 17.34
N PHE A 90 1.98 -18.42 16.17
CA PHE A 90 2.14 -19.20 14.95
C PHE A 90 2.10 -18.30 13.71
N THR A 91 2.50 -18.87 12.57
CA THR A 91 2.50 -18.22 11.26
C THR A 91 1.58 -18.96 10.31
N ASP A 92 0.73 -18.23 9.59
CA ASP A 92 0.03 -18.71 8.39
C ASP A 92 0.82 -18.33 7.13
N GLY A 93 1.11 -19.32 6.28
CA GLY A 93 1.99 -19.17 5.10
C GLY A 93 1.33 -19.48 3.76
N LEU A 94 0.04 -19.82 3.71
CA LEU A 94 -0.63 -20.20 2.45
C LEU A 94 -1.11 -19.00 1.62
N ASN A 95 -0.70 -17.78 1.96
CA ASN A 95 -1.16 -16.56 1.28
C ASN A 95 -0.31 -16.30 0.04
N LEU A 96 -0.68 -16.95 -1.06
CA LEU A 96 0.09 -16.95 -2.29
C LEU A 96 -0.52 -16.01 -3.33
N ILE A 97 0.34 -15.25 -4.01
CA ILE A 97 -0.04 -14.44 -5.18
C ILE A 97 0.91 -14.78 -6.31
N THR A 98 0.38 -15.19 -7.45
CA THR A 98 1.20 -15.37 -8.64
C THR A 98 1.50 -14.01 -9.27
N VAL A 99 2.78 -13.76 -9.56
CA VAL A 99 3.17 -12.66 -10.44
C VAL A 99 3.05 -13.16 -11.87
N THR A 100 2.23 -12.49 -12.68
CA THR A 100 1.90 -12.99 -14.01
C THR A 100 2.96 -12.58 -15.05
N PRO A 101 3.01 -13.26 -16.21
CA PRO A 101 3.83 -12.82 -17.34
C PRO A 101 3.45 -11.43 -17.91
N GLN A 102 2.33 -10.84 -17.49
CA GLN A 102 1.90 -9.50 -17.86
C GLN A 102 2.62 -8.40 -17.06
N ALA A 103 3.27 -8.74 -15.95
CA ALA A 103 4.16 -7.83 -15.24
C ALA A 103 5.36 -7.48 -16.13
N ARG A 104 5.48 -6.23 -16.56
CA ARG A 104 6.55 -5.74 -17.45
C ARG A 104 7.71 -5.08 -16.70
N GLY A 105 7.58 -4.94 -15.38
CA GLY A 105 8.54 -4.24 -14.54
C GLY A 105 8.36 -4.61 -13.07
N PRO A 106 9.20 -4.04 -12.19
CA PRO A 106 9.17 -4.34 -10.77
C PRO A 106 7.87 -3.85 -10.13
N LEU A 107 7.33 -4.68 -9.24
CA LEU A 107 6.25 -4.31 -8.33
C LEU A 107 6.85 -3.95 -6.98
N ARG A 108 6.39 -2.84 -6.37
CA ARG A 108 6.77 -2.47 -5.01
C ARG A 108 5.62 -2.75 -4.06
N LEU A 109 5.79 -3.69 -3.14
CA LEU A 109 4.79 -3.92 -2.10
C LEU A 109 4.82 -2.80 -1.07
N ILE A 110 3.64 -2.30 -0.71
CA ILE A 110 3.47 -1.20 0.25
C ILE A 110 3.00 -1.75 1.59
N SER A 111 1.94 -2.56 1.58
CA SER A 111 1.39 -3.16 2.80
C SER A 111 0.59 -4.42 2.47
N ALA A 112 0.57 -5.37 3.41
CA ALA A 112 -0.35 -6.50 3.39
C ALA A 112 -1.08 -6.58 4.73
N THR A 113 -2.40 -6.46 4.68
CA THR A 113 -3.25 -6.31 5.88
C THR A 113 -4.26 -7.46 5.93
N PRO A 114 -4.19 -8.34 6.94
CA PRO A 114 -5.21 -9.37 7.16
C PRO A 114 -6.57 -8.73 7.48
N ILE A 115 -7.61 -9.15 6.78
CA ILE A 115 -9.00 -8.74 7.04
C ILE A 115 -9.59 -9.70 8.05
N MET A 116 -9.60 -9.30 9.32
CA MET A 116 -10.17 -10.08 10.42
C MET A 116 -11.68 -9.86 10.51
N ASP A 117 -12.41 -10.81 11.09
CA ASP A 117 -13.81 -10.63 11.45
C ASP A 117 -13.96 -9.65 12.62
N ASP A 118 -15.03 -8.85 12.61
CA ASP A 118 -15.27 -7.82 13.64
C ASP A 118 -15.49 -8.41 15.05
N GLU A 119 -15.87 -9.69 15.10
CA GLU A 119 -16.09 -10.46 16.33
C GLU A 119 -14.77 -11.05 16.89
N GLY A 120 -13.72 -11.11 16.05
CA GLY A 120 -12.47 -11.80 16.36
C GLY A 120 -11.56 -11.05 17.30
N ARG A 121 -11.73 -11.27 18.61
CA ARG A 121 -10.81 -10.75 19.65
C ARG A 121 -9.91 -11.83 20.27
N ALA A 122 -10.08 -13.09 19.87
CA ALA A 122 -9.30 -14.22 20.38
C ALA A 122 -7.88 -14.23 19.79
N VAL A 123 -7.67 -13.65 18.61
CA VAL A 123 -6.38 -13.58 17.93
C VAL A 123 -5.96 -12.14 17.66
N ARG A 124 -4.67 -11.87 17.87
CA ARG A 124 -4.00 -10.62 17.49
C ARG A 124 -3.01 -10.90 16.37
N VAL A 125 -3.03 -10.08 15.32
CA VAL A 125 -1.96 -10.05 14.31
C VAL A 125 -0.72 -9.43 14.95
N ILE A 126 0.41 -10.16 14.94
CA ILE A 126 1.67 -9.71 15.53
C ILE A 126 2.70 -9.27 14.50
N GLY A 127 2.45 -9.52 13.21
CA GLY A 127 3.23 -8.98 12.11
C GLY A 127 2.90 -9.65 10.79
N VAL A 128 3.40 -9.05 9.71
CA VAL A 128 3.27 -9.58 8.35
C VAL A 128 4.61 -9.45 7.64
N ARG A 129 5.04 -10.52 6.99
CA ARG A 129 6.25 -10.60 6.18
C ARG A 129 5.90 -11.17 4.82
N ALA A 130 6.77 -10.97 3.83
CA ALA A 130 6.64 -11.59 2.53
C ALA A 130 7.98 -12.07 2.01
N ARG A 131 7.94 -13.06 1.11
CA ARG A 131 9.08 -13.50 0.32
C ARG A 131 8.66 -13.75 -1.12
N VAL A 132 9.62 -13.62 -2.03
CA VAL A 132 9.47 -13.98 -3.44
C VAL A 132 10.06 -15.38 -3.63
N ASN A 133 9.23 -16.30 -4.10
CA ASN A 133 9.67 -17.65 -4.46
C ASN A 133 9.96 -17.70 -5.97
N PRO A 134 11.10 -18.30 -6.39
CA PRO A 134 12.13 -18.93 -5.56
C PRO A 134 13.24 -17.99 -5.04
N ASP A 135 13.32 -16.74 -5.50
CA ASP A 135 14.47 -15.83 -5.30
C ASP A 135 15.01 -15.69 -3.87
N MET A 136 14.11 -15.71 -2.90
CA MET A 136 14.44 -15.44 -1.49
C MET A 136 14.56 -16.72 -0.67
N LEU A 137 14.44 -17.90 -1.29
CA LEU A 137 14.63 -19.18 -0.61
C LEU A 137 16.14 -19.45 -0.37
N PRO A 138 16.50 -20.09 0.75
CA PRO A 138 17.86 -20.59 0.93
C PRO A 138 18.27 -21.54 -0.19
N PRO A 139 19.57 -21.59 -0.52
CA PRO A 139 20.10 -22.58 -1.45
C PRO A 139 19.69 -24.01 -1.07
N GLY A 140 19.20 -24.77 -2.05
CA GLY A 140 18.75 -26.15 -1.86
C GLY A 140 17.40 -26.32 -1.16
N SER A 141 16.65 -25.24 -0.95
CA SER A 141 15.26 -25.35 -0.50
C SER A 141 14.36 -25.79 -1.64
N ASP A 142 13.47 -26.73 -1.34
CA ASP A 142 12.37 -27.04 -2.25
C ASP A 142 11.38 -25.87 -2.28
N VAL A 143 10.84 -25.64 -3.47
CA VAL A 143 9.76 -24.68 -3.66
C VAL A 143 8.51 -25.25 -3.01
N GLY A 144 8.04 -24.62 -1.93
CA GLY A 144 6.87 -25.10 -1.18
C GLY A 144 6.23 -24.00 -0.35
N SER A 145 4.92 -24.09 -0.18
CA SER A 145 4.16 -23.29 0.78
C SER A 145 3.87 -24.11 2.03
N PHE A 146 3.51 -23.43 3.12
CA PHE A 146 3.13 -24.09 4.37
C PHE A 146 1.83 -23.48 4.88
N GLN A 147 0.95 -24.34 5.39
CA GLN A 147 -0.30 -23.90 6.00
C GLN A 147 -0.04 -23.20 7.34
N GLU A 148 0.72 -23.86 8.21
CA GLU A 148 0.99 -23.37 9.55
C GLU A 148 2.44 -23.67 9.95
N ALA A 149 3.08 -22.73 10.64
CA ALA A 149 4.38 -22.94 11.28
C ALA A 149 4.39 -22.38 12.72
N PRO A 150 5.08 -23.03 13.67
CA PRO A 150 5.21 -22.50 15.03
C PRO A 150 6.00 -21.18 15.08
N GLY A 151 5.56 -20.27 15.94
CA GLY A 151 6.21 -18.97 16.18
C GLY A 151 5.97 -17.94 15.08
N PHE A 152 6.53 -16.75 15.27
CA PHE A 152 6.64 -15.70 14.25
C PHE A 152 7.88 -14.81 14.55
N PRO A 153 8.82 -14.63 13.60
CA PRO A 153 8.89 -15.32 12.32
C PRO A 153 9.03 -16.85 12.51
N PRO A 154 8.57 -17.67 11.55
CA PRO A 154 8.69 -19.11 11.66
C PRO A 154 10.16 -19.54 11.57
N ALA A 155 10.53 -20.57 12.34
CA ALA A 155 11.91 -21.07 12.42
C ALA A 155 12.17 -22.29 11.51
N LEU A 156 11.19 -22.68 10.69
CA LEU A 156 11.29 -23.86 9.84
C LEU A 156 12.18 -23.54 8.61
N PRO A 157 13.11 -24.43 8.20
CA PRO A 157 14.07 -24.13 7.14
C PRO A 157 13.44 -23.67 5.82
N TYR A 158 12.32 -24.28 5.42
CA TYR A 158 11.59 -23.95 4.20
C TYR A 158 10.72 -22.68 4.32
N THR A 159 10.71 -21.99 5.46
CA THR A 159 9.92 -20.77 5.73
C THR A 159 10.75 -19.50 5.85
N VAL A 160 12.08 -19.65 5.83
CA VAL A 160 13.00 -18.51 5.94
C VAL A 160 13.04 -17.69 4.64
N GLY A 161 13.71 -16.54 4.69
CA GLY A 161 13.82 -15.62 3.56
C GLY A 161 12.74 -14.53 3.54
N ALA A 162 11.69 -14.65 4.36
CA ALA A 162 10.67 -13.60 4.48
C ALA A 162 11.23 -12.33 5.13
N VAL A 163 10.88 -11.19 4.55
CA VAL A 163 11.26 -9.84 4.98
C VAL A 163 10.01 -9.01 5.25
N PRO A 164 10.10 -7.84 5.93
CA PRO A 164 8.96 -6.93 6.03
C PRO A 164 8.37 -6.61 4.65
N VAL A 165 7.04 -6.53 4.56
CA VAL A 165 6.33 -6.27 3.27
C VAL A 165 6.64 -4.88 2.72
N GLU A 166 6.76 -3.89 3.60
CA GLU A 166 6.97 -2.50 3.22
C GLU A 166 8.26 -2.33 2.42
N GLY A 167 8.11 -1.95 1.14
CA GLY A 167 9.23 -1.68 0.25
C GLY A 167 9.85 -2.92 -0.40
N LEU A 168 9.27 -4.12 -0.22
CA LEU A 168 9.71 -5.30 -0.96
C LEU A 168 9.49 -5.08 -2.45
N ILE A 169 10.55 -5.26 -3.24
CA ILE A 169 10.52 -5.21 -4.70
C ILE A 169 10.40 -6.63 -5.24
N VAL A 170 9.46 -6.83 -6.15
CA VAL A 170 9.21 -8.11 -6.82
C VAL A 170 9.44 -7.90 -8.31
N GLU A 171 10.49 -8.53 -8.83
CA GLU A 171 10.80 -8.47 -10.26
C GLU A 171 9.77 -9.28 -11.06
N ALA A 172 9.54 -8.85 -12.31
CA ALA A 172 8.72 -9.60 -13.25
C ALA A 172 9.29 -11.01 -13.49
N PRO A 173 8.44 -12.03 -13.68
CA PRO A 173 8.90 -13.37 -14.01
C PRO A 173 9.58 -13.40 -15.37
N GLN A 174 10.62 -14.21 -15.52
CA GLN A 174 11.18 -14.53 -16.83
C GLN A 174 10.23 -15.44 -17.62
N GLN A 175 10.44 -15.53 -18.93
CA GLN A 175 9.62 -16.41 -19.77
C GLN A 175 9.75 -17.87 -19.31
N GLY A 176 8.62 -18.48 -18.93
CA GLY A 176 8.56 -19.86 -18.44
C GLY A 176 8.91 -20.03 -16.96
N GLU A 177 9.08 -18.93 -16.22
CA GLU A 177 9.30 -18.95 -14.78
C GLU A 177 7.98 -18.83 -14.03
N ASP A 178 7.78 -19.73 -13.05
CA ASP A 178 6.71 -19.57 -12.06
C ASP A 178 7.24 -18.75 -10.88
N ARG A 179 6.61 -17.60 -10.66
CA ARG A 179 6.96 -16.66 -9.59
C ARG A 179 5.75 -16.36 -8.74
N TRP A 180 5.91 -16.46 -7.44
CA TRP A 180 4.86 -16.05 -6.51
C TRP A 180 5.40 -15.38 -5.27
N ILE A 181 4.58 -14.49 -4.74
CA ILE A 181 4.76 -13.84 -3.46
C ILE A 181 4.06 -14.70 -2.42
N GLU A 182 4.79 -15.10 -1.39
CA GLU A 182 4.22 -15.73 -0.21
C GLU A 182 4.15 -14.72 0.92
N ILE A 183 2.95 -14.45 1.43
CA ILE A 183 2.72 -13.59 2.59
C ILE A 183 2.59 -14.45 3.85
N GLN A 184 3.48 -14.19 4.81
CA GLN A 184 3.53 -14.86 6.10
C GLN A 184 2.92 -13.96 7.17
N ILE A 185 1.82 -14.41 7.77
CA ILE A 185 1.09 -13.63 8.78
C ILE A 185 1.29 -14.29 10.14
N GLY A 186 1.84 -13.51 11.07
CA GLY A 186 2.03 -13.91 12.45
C GLY A 186 0.79 -13.63 13.28
N TYR A 187 0.37 -14.63 14.04
CA TYR A 187 -0.74 -14.56 14.99
C TYR A 187 -0.28 -14.87 16.41
N GLU A 188 -0.93 -14.24 17.38
CA GLU A 188 -0.90 -14.60 18.80
C GLU A 188 -2.32 -14.80 19.30
N VAL A 189 -2.60 -15.94 19.92
CA VAL A 189 -3.88 -16.21 20.58
C VAL A 189 -3.87 -15.48 21.92
N VAL A 190 -4.70 -14.45 22.08
CA VAL A 190 -4.68 -13.55 23.24
C VAL A 190 -5.85 -13.74 24.20
N ALA A 191 -6.92 -14.42 23.76
CA ALA A 191 -8.09 -14.70 24.59
C ALA A 191 -8.82 -15.97 24.10
N PRO A 192 -9.64 -16.62 24.96
CA PRO A 192 -10.57 -17.65 24.52
C PRO A 192 -11.60 -17.10 23.52
N GLY A 193 -12.13 -17.98 22.66
CA GLY A 193 -13.14 -17.64 21.67
C GLY A 193 -12.71 -17.98 20.24
N ARG A 194 -13.44 -17.47 19.25
CA ARG A 194 -13.16 -17.65 17.83
C ARG A 194 -12.71 -16.32 17.23
N SER A 195 -11.80 -16.37 16.27
CA SER A 195 -11.49 -15.28 15.37
C SER A 195 -11.27 -15.85 13.98
N ALA A 196 -11.66 -15.11 12.96
CA ALA A 196 -11.49 -15.50 11.58
C ALA A 196 -10.80 -14.41 10.76
N ARG A 197 -9.99 -14.82 9.79
CA ARG A 197 -9.51 -13.97 8.71
C ARG A 197 -10.27 -14.36 7.44
N ARG A 198 -10.69 -13.38 6.65
CA ARG A 198 -11.41 -13.55 5.36
C ARG A 198 -10.60 -13.24 4.12
N GLY A 199 -9.43 -12.63 4.30
CA GLY A 199 -8.53 -12.35 3.20
C GLY A 199 -7.36 -11.50 3.63
N VAL A 200 -6.53 -11.15 2.66
CA VAL A 200 -5.42 -10.22 2.85
C VAL A 200 -5.55 -9.12 1.81
N GLU A 201 -5.66 -7.89 2.27
CA GLU A 201 -5.57 -6.71 1.41
C GLU A 201 -4.09 -6.42 1.13
N LEU A 202 -3.67 -6.57 -0.12
CA LEU A 202 -2.35 -6.17 -0.58
C LEU A 202 -2.44 -4.82 -1.27
N ILE A 203 -1.65 -3.87 -0.82
CA ILE A 203 -1.41 -2.60 -1.49
C ILE A 203 -0.01 -2.64 -2.08
N TYR A 204 0.11 -2.23 -3.35
CA TYR A 204 1.38 -2.20 -4.07
C TYR A 204 1.41 -1.06 -5.09
N GLU A 205 2.60 -0.76 -5.60
CA GLU A 205 2.84 0.19 -6.68
C GLU A 205 3.39 -0.57 -7.90
N TYR A 206 2.89 -0.24 -9.08
CA TYR A 206 3.31 -0.79 -10.36
C TYR A 206 3.16 0.27 -11.45
N GLU A 207 4.18 0.41 -12.32
CA GLU A 207 4.25 1.45 -13.37
C GLU A 207 3.93 2.88 -12.86
N GLY A 208 4.25 3.18 -11.59
CA GLY A 208 4.02 4.48 -10.95
C GLY A 208 2.59 4.72 -10.46
N ALA A 209 1.69 3.73 -10.59
CA ALA A 209 0.34 3.76 -10.06
C ALA A 209 0.22 2.86 -8.83
N ARG A 210 -0.65 3.26 -7.89
CA ARG A 210 -0.96 2.47 -6.69
C ARG A 210 -2.15 1.57 -6.97
N HIS A 211 -2.02 0.31 -6.61
CA HIS A 211 -3.03 -0.72 -6.80
C HIS A 211 -3.42 -1.36 -5.47
N LYS A 212 -4.57 -2.02 -5.47
CA LYS A 212 -5.07 -2.82 -4.34
C LYS A 212 -5.57 -4.15 -4.86
N ALA A 213 -5.07 -5.22 -4.28
CA ALA A 213 -5.51 -6.58 -4.52
C ALA A 213 -6.10 -7.18 -3.24
N LEU A 214 -7.14 -8.00 -3.38
CA LEU A 214 -7.64 -8.83 -2.28
C LEU A 214 -7.25 -10.27 -2.60
N ILE A 215 -6.60 -10.93 -1.63
CA ILE A 215 -6.26 -12.35 -1.69
C ILE A 215 -7.30 -13.09 -0.85
N PRO A 216 -8.28 -13.78 -1.47
CA PRO A 216 -9.25 -14.57 -0.74
C PRO A 216 -8.53 -15.69 0.02
N SER A 217 -8.56 -15.63 1.34
CA SER A 217 -7.80 -16.55 2.19
C SER A 217 -8.43 -16.63 3.56
N TYR A 218 -8.96 -17.81 3.88
CA TYR A 218 -9.81 -18.00 5.05
C TYR A 218 -9.07 -18.79 6.14
N VAL A 219 -8.99 -18.23 7.35
CA VAL A 219 -8.49 -18.95 8.53
C VAL A 219 -9.49 -18.76 9.66
N ALA A 220 -9.91 -19.84 10.31
CA ALA A 220 -10.59 -19.77 11.60
C ALA A 220 -9.67 -20.27 12.72
N VAL A 221 -9.53 -19.49 13.78
CA VAL A 221 -8.73 -19.83 14.95
C VAL A 221 -9.64 -19.84 16.16
N CYS A 222 -9.67 -20.96 16.86
CA CYS A 222 -10.42 -21.11 18.10
C CYS A 222 -9.48 -21.31 19.29
N ALA A 223 -9.94 -20.85 20.45
CA ALA A 223 -9.27 -21.05 21.72
C ALA A 223 -10.29 -21.41 22.80
N PRO A 224 -10.01 -22.38 23.69
CA PRO A 224 -8.73 -23.10 23.85
C PRO A 224 -8.48 -24.18 22.77
N SER A 225 -7.34 -24.87 22.84
CA SER A 225 -6.95 -25.93 21.90
C SER A 225 -7.95 -27.10 21.81
N THR A 226 -8.75 -27.29 22.84
CA THR A 226 -9.80 -28.32 22.91
C THR A 226 -11.15 -27.90 22.31
N ALA A 227 -11.30 -26.64 21.89
CA ALA A 227 -12.52 -26.16 21.27
C ALA A 227 -12.72 -26.78 19.87
N THR A 228 -13.95 -27.14 19.52
CA THR A 228 -14.32 -27.42 18.13
C THR A 228 -14.30 -26.12 17.35
N CYS A 229 -13.57 -26.09 16.23
CA CYS A 229 -13.47 -24.90 15.39
C CYS A 229 -14.13 -25.14 14.03
N GLU A 230 -15.16 -24.36 13.74
CA GLU A 230 -15.78 -24.36 12.43
C GLU A 230 -14.95 -23.52 11.44
N PRO A 231 -14.69 -24.04 10.22
CA PRO A 231 -13.97 -23.30 9.19
C PRO A 231 -14.66 -21.99 8.84
N GLU A 232 -13.87 -21.02 8.37
CA GLU A 232 -14.40 -19.81 7.73
C GLU A 232 -14.48 -20.07 6.22
N HIS A 233 -15.58 -19.63 5.62
CA HIS A 233 -15.84 -19.72 4.18
C HIS A 233 -16.31 -18.36 3.66
N ASP A 234 -16.22 -18.18 2.34
CA ASP A 234 -16.86 -17.05 1.66
C ASP A 234 -18.38 -17.10 1.93
N ARG A 235 -18.96 -15.97 2.37
CA ARG A 235 -20.39 -15.87 2.71
C ARG A 235 -21.18 -15.19 1.61
#